data_AF-A0A2H2YH76-F1
#
_entry.id   AF-A0A2H2YH76-F1
#
_cell.length_a   1.000
_cell.length_b   1.000
_cell.length_c   1.000
_cell.angle_alpha   90.00
_cell.angle_beta   90.00
_cell.angle_gamma   90.00
#
_symmetry.space_group_name_H-M   'P 1'
#
loop_
_entity.id
_entity.type
_entity.pdbx_description
1 polymer ?
#
loop_
_entity_poly.entity_id
_entity_poly.type
_entity_poly.pdbx_seq_one_letter_code
_entity_poly.pdbx_strand_id
1 'polypeptide(L)'
;MPSYPLRILLVEDHPFQLLATQCLLRSFGFEQLTPAENAEQAIRLMTLAEAPFDILLCDQCLPDLPGLELIDIASRQRFINTAILLSGLPLAELSMLQTQALERGLPLLGYLPKPLNKHELSCLIRALSPA
;
A
#
# COMPACT_ATOMS: atom_id res chain seq x y z
N MET A 1 -17.07 11.94 -11.87
CA MET A 1 -15.96 10.96 -11.90
C MET A 1 -16.28 9.87 -10.90
N PRO A 2 -15.93 8.59 -11.14
CA PRO A 2 -16.10 7.56 -10.11
C PRO A 2 -15.27 7.94 -8.88
N SER A 3 -15.90 7.94 -7.71
CA SER A 3 -15.26 8.17 -6.42
C SER A 3 -15.16 6.83 -5.72
N TYR A 4 -13.95 6.39 -5.39
CA TYR A 4 -13.75 5.18 -4.61
C TYR A 4 -13.78 5.54 -3.12
N PRO A 5 -14.69 4.97 -2.32
CA PRO A 5 -14.78 5.27 -0.89
C PRO A 5 -13.67 4.59 -0.05
N LEU A 6 -12.58 4.13 -0.69
CA LEU A 6 -11.51 3.38 -0.04
C LEU A 6 -10.56 4.31 0.72
N ARG A 7 -10.29 3.96 1.98
CA ARG A 7 -9.29 4.59 2.85
C ARG A 7 -7.92 4.01 2.56
N ILE A 8 -7.02 4.82 2.00
CA ILE A 8 -5.68 4.39 1.62
C ILE A 8 -4.65 5.02 2.56
N LEU A 9 -3.86 4.18 3.23
CA LEU A 9 -2.63 4.59 3.89
C LEU A 9 -1.49 4.47 2.88
N LEU A 10 -0.87 5.59 2.53
CA LEU A 10 0.26 5.65 1.59
C LEU A 10 1.56 5.87 2.35
N VAL A 11 2.50 4.95 2.24
CA VAL A 11 3.79 4.99 2.94
C VAL A 11 4.94 5.08 1.94
N GLU A 12 5.67 6.18 1.97
CA GLU A 12 6.76 6.50 1.05
C GLU A 12 7.69 7.53 1.69
N ASP A 13 8.98 7.22 1.79
CA ASP A 13 9.96 8.06 2.49
C ASP A 13 10.48 9.22 1.65
N HIS A 14 10.42 9.11 0.31
CA HIS A 14 10.84 10.19 -0.56
C HIS A 14 9.73 11.23 -0.77
N PRO A 15 9.86 12.48 -0.28
CA PRO A 15 8.76 13.44 -0.25
C PRO A 15 8.16 13.76 -1.63
N PHE A 16 8.99 13.81 -2.67
CA PHE A 16 8.53 14.00 -4.04
C PHE A 16 7.73 12.82 -4.57
N GLN A 17 8.14 11.58 -4.27
CA GLN A 17 7.43 10.37 -4.72
C GLN A 17 6.10 10.26 -3.98
N LEU A 18 6.08 10.60 -2.69
CA LEU A 18 4.90 10.63 -1.86
C LEU A 18 3.87 11.63 -2.42
N LEU A 19 4.30 12.85 -2.74
CA LEU A 19 3.43 13.86 -3.35
C LEU A 19 2.95 13.46 -4.75
N ALA A 20 3.84 12.95 -5.60
CA ALA A 20 3.49 12.51 -6.95
C ALA A 20 2.47 11.36 -6.93
N THR A 21 2.65 10.39 -6.05
CA THR A 21 1.74 9.25 -5.88
C THR A 21 0.38 9.70 -5.35
N GLN A 22 0.33 10.65 -4.41
CA GLN A 22 -0.93 11.25 -3.95
C GLN A 22 -1.68 11.94 -5.10
N CYS A 23 -0.99 12.74 -5.91
CA CYS A 23 -1.59 13.40 -7.07
C CYS A 23 -2.14 12.39 -8.08
N LEU A 24 -1.41 11.31 -8.36
CA LEU A 24 -1.86 10.24 -9.25
C LEU A 24 -3.11 9.54 -8.70
N LEU A 25 -3.09 9.12 -7.43
CA LEU A 25 -4.23 8.48 -6.78
C LEU A 25 -5.49 9.35 -6.81
N ARG A 26 -5.36 10.65 -6.54
CA ARG A 26 -6.48 11.61 -6.67
C ARG A 26 -6.99 11.69 -8.10
N SER A 27 -6.08 11.77 -9.09
CA SER A 27 -6.46 11.75 -10.51
C SER A 27 -7.18 10.45 -10.94
N PHE A 28 -6.98 9.36 -10.19
CA PHE A 28 -7.65 8.08 -10.42
C PHE A 28 -9.01 7.98 -9.71
N GLY A 29 -9.33 8.92 -8.82
CA GLY A 29 -10.60 8.99 -8.07
C GLY A 29 -10.52 8.51 -6.62
N PHE A 30 -9.32 8.37 -6.05
CA PHE A 30 -9.12 8.07 -4.63
C PHE A 30 -8.89 9.36 -3.84
N GLU A 31 -9.87 9.73 -3.01
CA GLU A 31 -9.84 10.98 -2.26
C GLU A 31 -9.42 10.79 -0.78
N GLN A 32 -9.66 9.61 -0.20
CA GLN A 32 -9.37 9.33 1.22
C GLN A 32 -7.94 8.80 1.41
N LEU A 33 -6.96 9.68 1.21
CA LEU A 33 -5.54 9.36 1.34
C LEU A 33 -4.98 9.83 2.69
N THR A 34 -4.25 8.96 3.39
CA THR A 34 -3.46 9.29 4.58
C THR A 34 -1.99 9.02 4.28
N PRO A 35 -1.14 10.06 4.14
CA PRO A 35 0.29 9.87 3.86
C PRO A 35 1.12 9.61 5.13
N ALA A 36 2.17 8.80 4.98
CA ALA A 36 3.20 8.56 5.98
C ALA A 36 4.58 8.49 5.29
N GLU A 37 5.61 9.00 5.97
CA GLU A 37 6.98 9.12 5.43
C GLU A 37 7.91 7.99 5.89
N ASN A 38 7.42 7.07 6.73
CA ASN A 38 8.17 5.92 7.22
C ASN A 38 7.22 4.93 7.92
N ALA A 39 7.73 3.76 8.28
CA ALA A 39 6.95 2.73 8.94
C ALA A 39 6.50 3.15 10.35
N GLU A 40 7.35 3.85 11.11
CA GLU A 40 6.98 4.35 12.45
C GLU A 40 5.72 5.25 12.40
N GLN A 41 5.70 6.23 11.49
CA GLN A 41 4.56 7.11 11.29
C GLN A 41 3.34 6.34 10.82
N ALA A 42 3.50 5.37 9.91
CA ALA A 42 2.41 4.53 9.45
C ALA A 42 1.78 3.74 10.60
N ILE A 43 2.58 3.11 11.47
CA ILE A 43 2.11 2.37 12.65
C ILE A 43 1.35 3.29 13.61
N ARG A 44 1.88 4.50 13.86
CA ARG A 44 1.21 5.49 14.71
C ARG A 44 -0.16 5.88 14.14
N LEU A 45 -0.23 6.16 12.84
CA LEU A 45 -1.48 6.53 12.16
C LEU A 45 -2.51 5.39 12.18
N MET A 46 -2.07 4.15 11.96
CA MET A 46 -2.91 2.96 12.07
C MET A 46 -3.46 2.76 13.48
N THR A 47 -2.64 2.97 14.50
CA THR A 47 -3.03 2.81 15.91
C THR A 47 -4.05 3.86 16.35
N LEU A 48 -3.97 5.07 15.81
CA LEU A 48 -4.87 6.17 16.11
C LEU A 48 -6.17 6.16 15.27
N ALA A 49 -6.24 5.33 14.23
CA ALA A 49 -7.39 5.28 13.35
C ALA A 49 -8.59 4.59 14.03
N GLU A 50 -9.77 5.17 13.89
CA GLU A 50 -11.01 4.61 14.45
C GLU A 50 -11.45 3.30 13.76
N ALA A 51 -10.96 3.08 12.53
CA ALA A 51 -11.24 1.89 11.75
C ALA A 51 -10.02 1.49 10.91
N PRO A 52 -9.88 0.20 10.52
CA PRO A 52 -8.82 -0.27 9.64
C PRO A 52 -8.83 0.45 8.28
N PHE A 53 -7.65 0.64 7.69
CA PHE A 53 -7.54 1.11 6.31
C PHE A 53 -7.94 0.01 5.33
N ASP A 54 -8.54 0.38 4.21
CA ASP A 54 -8.89 -0.60 3.19
C ASP A 54 -7.65 -1.12 2.45
N ILE A 55 -6.72 -0.20 2.17
CA ILE A 55 -5.48 -0.48 1.47
C ILE A 55 -4.31 0.20 2.18
N LEU A 56 -3.28 -0.60 2.51
CA LEU A 56 -1.93 -0.11 2.73
C LEU A 56 -1.15 -0.15 1.41
N LEU A 57 -0.82 1.02 0.87
CA LEU A 57 0.03 1.18 -0.30
C LEU A 57 1.42 1.62 0.17
N CYS A 58 2.41 0.73 0.11
CA CYS A 58 3.66 0.91 0.85
C CYS A 58 4.87 0.70 -0.06
N ASP A 59 5.87 1.57 0.02
CA ASP A 59 7.20 1.27 -0.55
C ASP A 59 7.82 0.06 0.16
N GLN A 60 8.44 -0.82 -0.62
CA GLN A 60 9.24 -1.92 -0.06
C GLN A 60 10.52 -1.41 0.62
N CYS A 61 11.13 -0.34 0.11
CA CYS A 61 12.46 0.13 0.50
C CYS A 61 12.45 1.31 1.48
N LEU A 62 11.66 1.22 2.55
CA LEU A 62 11.65 2.23 3.61
C LEU A 62 12.95 2.23 4.44
N PRO A 63 13.33 3.39 5.02
CA PRO A 63 14.60 3.54 5.75
C PRO A 63 14.63 2.83 7.11
N ASP A 64 13.47 2.58 7.71
CA ASP A 64 13.33 2.05 9.07
C ASP A 64 12.88 0.59 9.12
N LEU A 65 11.91 0.20 8.29
CA LEU A 65 11.37 -1.16 8.24
C LEU A 65 10.95 -1.55 6.82
N PRO A 66 11.36 -2.72 6.29
CA PRO A 66 10.93 -3.14 4.96
C PRO A 66 9.41 -3.18 4.82
N GLY A 67 8.87 -2.75 3.67
CA GLY A 67 7.43 -2.62 3.47
C GLY A 67 6.66 -3.92 3.74
N LEU A 68 7.23 -5.07 3.34
CA LEU A 68 6.65 -6.39 3.63
C LEU A 68 6.51 -6.67 5.14
N GLU A 69 7.49 -6.25 5.95
CA GLU A 69 7.43 -6.42 7.41
C GLU A 69 6.40 -5.46 8.03
N LEU A 70 6.26 -4.23 7.50
CA LEU A 70 5.18 -3.32 7.91
C LEU A 70 3.80 -3.93 7.61
N ILE A 71 3.64 -4.59 6.47
CA ILE A 71 2.40 -5.29 6.10
C ILE A 71 2.09 -6.43 7.08
N ASP A 72 3.11 -7.21 7.48
CA ASP A 72 2.95 -8.28 8.47
C ASP A 72 2.44 -7.73 9.81
N ILE A 73 3.07 -6.66 10.32
CA ILE A 73 2.64 -5.96 11.55
C ILE A 73 1.20 -5.46 11.42
N ALA A 74 0.89 -4.74 10.32
CA ALA A 74 -0.42 -4.17 10.07
C ALA A 74 -1.52 -5.24 9.98
N SER A 75 -1.21 -6.38 9.34
CA SER A 75 -2.13 -7.50 9.17
C SER A 75 -2.42 -8.18 10.51
N ARG A 76 -1.39 -8.50 11.32
CA ARG A 76 -1.56 -9.15 12.63
C ARG A 76 -2.39 -8.31 13.60
N GLN A 77 -2.22 -7.00 13.56
CA GLN A 77 -2.98 -6.05 14.39
C GLN A 77 -4.35 -5.69 13.78
N ARG A 78 -4.68 -6.21 12.59
CA ARG A 78 -5.91 -5.91 11.83
C ARG A 78 -6.10 -4.42 11.56
N PHE A 79 -5.01 -3.69 11.35
CA PHE A 79 -5.04 -2.28 10.99
C PHE A 79 -5.41 -2.03 9.53
N ILE A 80 -5.34 -3.06 8.70
CA ILE A 80 -5.57 -2.99 7.26
C ILE A 80 -6.41 -4.18 6.79
N ASN A 81 -7.18 -3.99 5.72
CA ASN A 81 -7.87 -5.10 5.04
C ASN A 81 -6.96 -5.77 4.02
N THR A 82 -6.26 -4.97 3.21
CA THR A 82 -5.32 -5.46 2.19
C THR A 82 -4.11 -4.56 2.04
N ALA A 83 -3.07 -5.08 1.40
CA ALA A 83 -1.86 -4.33 1.09
C ALA A 83 -1.44 -4.47 -0.38
N ILE A 84 -0.72 -3.45 -0.86
CA ILE A 84 -0.04 -3.43 -2.15
C ILE A 84 1.36 -2.85 -1.92
N LEU A 85 2.37 -3.51 -2.47
CA LEU A 85 3.74 -2.99 -2.44
C LEU A 85 4.03 -2.15 -3.68
N LEU A 86 4.51 -0.93 -3.48
CA LEU A 86 5.11 -0.10 -4.53
C LEU A 86 6.59 -0.45 -4.61
N SER A 87 7.06 -0.89 -5.78
CA SER A 87 8.43 -1.36 -5.90
C SER A 87 9.03 -1.12 -7.27
N GLY A 88 10.29 -0.67 -7.28
CA GLY A 88 11.15 -0.64 -8.47
C GLY A 88 12.12 -1.84 -8.53
N LEU A 89 11.92 -2.86 -7.69
CA LEU A 89 12.85 -3.98 -7.57
C LEU A 89 12.84 -4.89 -8.81
N PRO A 90 13.96 -5.60 -9.09
CA PRO A 90 14.01 -6.63 -10.12
C PRO A 90 13.00 -7.75 -9.89
N LEU A 91 12.55 -8.39 -10.98
CA LEU A 91 11.54 -9.46 -10.94
C LEU A 91 11.92 -10.63 -10.01
N ALA A 92 13.20 -10.96 -9.92
CA ALA A 92 13.70 -12.01 -9.03
C ALA A 92 13.43 -11.69 -7.55
N GLU A 93 13.65 -10.44 -7.13
CA GLU A 93 13.39 -9.99 -5.76
C GLU A 93 11.90 -9.91 -5.47
N LEU A 94 11.09 -9.41 -6.42
CA LEU A 94 9.64 -9.40 -6.32
C LEU A 94 9.06 -10.81 -6.12
N SER A 95 9.63 -11.79 -6.85
CA SER A 95 9.21 -13.20 -6.74
C SER A 95 9.51 -13.76 -5.35
N MET A 96 10.68 -13.46 -4.78
CA MET A 96 11.02 -13.87 -3.41
C MET A 96 10.08 -13.25 -2.37
N LEU A 97 9.80 -11.95 -2.48
CA LEU A 97 8.85 -11.27 -1.59
C LEU A 97 7.45 -11.87 -1.73
N GLN A 98 7.03 -12.27 -2.94
CA GLN A 98 5.72 -12.87 -3.16
C GLN A 98 5.61 -14.24 -2.48
N THR A 99 6.65 -15.07 -2.58
CA THR A 99 6.72 -16.34 -1.84
C THR A 99 6.64 -16.10 -0.33
N GLN A 100 7.42 -15.16 0.20
CA GLN A 100 7.41 -14.82 1.62
C GLN A 100 6.04 -14.34 2.10
N ALA A 101 5.38 -13.47 1.32
CA ALA A 101 4.04 -12.99 1.64
C ALA A 101 3.02 -14.14 1.71
N LEU A 102 3.10 -15.08 0.77
CA LEU A 102 2.21 -16.25 0.71
C LEU A 102 2.44 -17.20 1.89
N GLU A 103 3.70 -17.53 2.19
CA GLU A 103 4.07 -18.41 3.31
C GLU A 103 3.60 -17.86 4.67
N ARG A 104 3.62 -16.54 4.82
CA ARG A 104 3.16 -15.84 6.03
C ARG A 104 1.65 -15.58 6.03
N GLY A 105 0.95 -15.85 4.92
CA GLY A 105 -0.49 -15.60 4.77
C GLY A 105 -0.86 -14.12 4.79
N LEU A 106 0.01 -13.25 4.29
CA LEU A 106 -0.23 -11.80 4.28
C LEU A 106 -1.32 -11.43 3.26
N PRO A 107 -2.15 -10.41 3.54
CA PRO A 107 -3.21 -9.93 2.65
C PRO A 107 -2.64 -9.04 1.53
N LEU A 108 -1.55 -9.49 0.89
CA LEU A 108 -0.88 -8.78 -0.18
C LEU A 108 -1.56 -9.08 -1.51
N LEU A 109 -2.17 -8.06 -2.13
CA LEU A 109 -2.79 -8.19 -3.45
C LEU A 109 -1.77 -8.29 -4.57
N GLY A 110 -0.60 -7.69 -4.39
CA GLY A 110 0.50 -7.75 -5.34
C GLY A 110 1.43 -6.55 -5.26
N TYR A 111 2.14 -6.34 -6.36
CA TYR A 111 3.16 -5.30 -6.53
C TYR A 111 2.77 -4.37 -7.66
N LEU A 112 3.07 -3.09 -7.50
CA LEU A 112 2.92 -2.10 -8.57
C LEU A 112 4.26 -1.41 -8.82
N PRO A 113 4.66 -1.23 -10.10
CA PRO A 113 5.87 -0.49 -10.44
C PRO A 113 5.70 0.99 -10.12
N LYS A 114 6.84 1.66 -9.93
CA LYS A 114 6.92 3.13 -9.90
C LYS A 114 7.31 3.63 -11.31
N PRO A 115 6.64 4.67 -11.88
CA PRO A 115 5.48 5.36 -11.33
C PRO A 115 4.19 4.54 -11.43
N LEU A 116 3.27 4.79 -10.51
CA LEU A 116 1.99 4.09 -10.40
C LEU A 116 1.15 4.21 -11.68
N ASN A 117 0.67 3.08 -12.20
CA ASN A 117 -0.23 3.02 -13.35
C ASN A 117 -1.69 2.80 -12.92
N LYS A 118 -2.63 3.59 -13.47
CA LYS A 118 -4.07 3.46 -13.17
C LYS A 118 -4.61 2.07 -13.48
N HIS A 119 -4.24 1.50 -14.62
CA HIS A 119 -4.77 0.22 -15.08
C HIS A 119 -4.32 -0.92 -14.18
N GLU A 120 -3.04 -0.99 -13.84
CA GLU A 120 -2.50 -2.02 -12.95
C GLU A 120 -3.08 -1.94 -11.55
N LEU A 121 -3.18 -0.73 -10.98
CA LEU A 121 -3.86 -0.51 -9.71
C LEU A 121 -5.33 -0.97 -9.78
N SER A 122 -6.04 -0.58 -10.84
CA SER A 122 -7.45 -0.95 -11.04
C SER A 122 -7.63 -2.46 -11.12
N CYS A 123 -6.69 -3.18 -11.74
CA CYS A 123 -6.71 -4.64 -11.82
C CYS A 123 -6.57 -5.29 -10.45
N LEU A 124 -5.66 -4.81 -9.59
CA LEU A 124 -5.47 -5.36 -8.25
C LEU A 124 -6.67 -5.11 -7.34
N ILE A 125 -7.18 -3.88 -7.32
CA ILE A 125 -8.30 -3.50 -6.44
C ILE A 125 -9.66 -3.99 -6.94
N ARG A 126 -9.75 -4.53 -8.18
CA ARG A 126 -11.02 -5.06 -8.71
C ARG A 126 -11.58 -6.17 -7.81
N ALA A 127 -10.71 -6.91 -7.14
CA ALA A 127 -11.09 -7.93 -6.17
C ALA A 127 -11.74 -7.36 -4.89
N LEU A 128 -11.59 -6.05 -4.63
CA LEU A 128 -12.12 -5.37 -3.44
C LEU A 128 -13.50 -4.73 -3.66
N SER A 129 -13.93 -4.56 -4.92
CA SER A 129 -15.26 -4.01 -5.21
C SER A 129 -16.29 -5.14 -5.19
N PRO A 130 -17.32 -5.09 -4.32
CA PRO A 130 -18.49 -5.93 -4.52
C PRO A 130 -19.15 -5.54 -5.86
N ALA A 131 -19.61 -6.55 -6.60
CA ALA A 131 -20.43 -6.37 -7.80
C ALA A 131 -21.71 -5.57 -7.51
#